data_AF-A0A9D0U2P3-F1
#
_entry.id   AF-A0A9D0U2P3-F1
#
_cell.length_a   1.000
_cell.length_b   1.000
_cell.length_c   1.000
_cell.angle_alpha   90.00
_cell.angle_beta   90.00
_cell.angle_gamma   90.00
#
_symmetry.space_group_name_H-M   'P 1'
#
loop_
_entity.id
_entity.type
_entity.pdbx_description
1 polymer ?
#
loop_
_entity_poly.entity_id
_entity_poly.type
_entity_poly.pdbx_seq_one_letter_code
_entity_poly.pdbx_strand_id
1 'polypeptide(L)' 'MKRDDSAIKKWLVERKKQYLYRSLKTLESPQQTHIILDGKSLLSFSSNDYLGLAAHPNVISAFQKAANQYGVGSG' A
#
# COMPACT_ATOMS: atom_id res chain seq x y z
N MET A 1 -1.97 34.46 2.02
CA MET A 1 -0.68 34.24 2.69
C MET A 1 -0.06 32.95 2.11
N LYS A 2 1.06 33.01 1.39
CA LYS A 2 1.71 31.79 0.84
C LYS A 2 2.51 31.12 1.96
N ARG A 3 2.34 29.82 2.16
CA ARG A 3 3.07 29.03 3.15
C ARG A 3 4.55 28.97 2.74
N ASP A 4 5.45 29.37 3.63
CA ASP A 4 6.89 29.20 3.41
C ASP A 4 7.29 27.75 3.73
N ASP A 5 7.52 26.96 2.70
CA ASP A 5 7.93 25.55 2.81
C ASP A 5 9.47 25.38 2.81
N SER A 6 10.25 26.48 2.87
CA SER A 6 11.71 26.44 2.80
C SER A 6 12.35 25.55 3.88
N ALA A 7 11.83 25.63 5.11
CA ALA A 7 12.27 24.81 6.24
C ALA A 7 11.99 23.32 6.02
N ILE A 8 10.81 22.98 5.48
CA ILE A 8 10.43 21.59 5.17
C ILE A 8 11.36 21.03 4.10
N LYS A 9 11.62 21.79 3.03
CA LYS A 9 12.54 21.37 1.96
C LYS A 9 13.95 21.10 2.49
N LYS A 10 14.48 21.99 3.34
CA LYS A 10 15.80 21.79 3.96
C LYS A 10 15.84 20.53 4.83
N TRP A 11 14.80 20.30 5.62
CA TRP A 11 14.67 19.10 6.45
C TRP A 11 14.60 17.82 5.61
N LEU A 12 13.83 17.80 4.52
CA LEU A 12 13.75 16.66 3.61
C LEU A 12 15.10 16.34 2.95
N VAL A 13 15.88 17.35 2.57
CA VAL A 13 17.24 17.16 2.03
C VAL A 13 18.14 16.50 3.08
N GLU A 14 18.07 16.94 4.34
CA GLU A 14 18.85 16.34 5.42
C GLU A 14 18.46 14.88 5.67
N ARG A 15 17.15 14.57 5.68
CA ARG A 15 16.66 13.19 5.77
C ARG A 15 17.19 12.30 4.64
N LYS A 16 17.30 12.82 3.42
CA LYS A 16 17.86 12.09 2.28
C LYS A 16 19.35 11.82 2.47
N LYS A 17 20.13 12.81 2.91
CA LYS A 17 21.57 12.67 3.19
C LYS A 17 21.85 11.61 4.28
N GLN A 18 20.94 11.49 5.24
CA GLN A 18 21.05 10.52 6.33
C GLN A 18 20.48 9.13 5.99
N TYR A 19 20.08 8.83 4.75
CA TYR A 19 19.44 7.56 4.33
C TYR A 19 18.14 7.23 5.08
N LEU A 20 17.43 8.29 5.44
CA LEU A 20 16.39 8.28 6.45
C LEU A 20 15.06 8.80 5.88
N TYR A 21 15.07 9.20 4.61
CA TYR A 21 13.90 9.53 3.81
C TYR A 21 13.27 8.24 3.27
N ARG A 22 11.97 8.04 3.54
CA ARG A 22 11.21 6.90 3.04
C ARG A 22 10.44 7.29 1.79
N SER A 23 10.35 6.39 0.84
CA SER A 23 9.42 6.46 -0.28
C SER A 23 8.53 5.23 -0.26
N LEU A 24 7.27 5.41 -0.67
CA LEU A 24 6.37 4.29 -0.85
C LEU A 24 6.74 3.56 -2.14
N LYS A 25 6.57 2.24 -2.09
CA LYS A 25 6.66 1.35 -3.24
C LYS A 25 5.26 0.84 -3.53
N THR A 26 4.87 0.89 -4.80
CA THR A 26 3.56 0.42 -5.24
C THR A 26 3.67 -1.04 -5.65
N LEU A 27 2.84 -1.90 -5.05
CA LEU A 27 2.71 -3.28 -5.49
C LEU A 27 1.90 -3.33 -6.78
N GLU A 28 2.32 -4.16 -7.71
CA GLU A 28 1.68 -4.37 -9.02
C GLU A 28 0.79 -5.63 -9.03
N SER A 29 0.74 -6.36 -7.91
CA SER A 29 -0.07 -7.56 -7.71
C SER A 29 -0.94 -7.45 -6.45
N PRO A 30 -1.98 -8.29 -6.31
CA PRO A 30 -2.65 -8.49 -5.03
C PRO A 30 -1.70 -8.97 -3.94
N GLN A 31 -2.13 -8.85 -2.68
CA GLN A 31 -1.39 -9.33 -1.53
C GLN A 31 -1.35 -10.87 -1.50
N GLN A 32 -0.16 -11.45 -1.65
CA GLN A 32 0.08 -12.89 -1.65
C GLN A 32 1.52 -13.20 -1.16
N THR A 33 1.85 -14.49 -1.03
CA THR A 33 3.22 -14.94 -0.77
C THR A 33 4.19 -14.46 -1.85
N HIS A 34 3.80 -14.53 -3.12
CA HIS A 34 4.55 -13.93 -4.23
C HIS A 34 3.90 -12.61 -4.65
N ILE A 35 4.71 -11.57 -4.78
CA ILE A 35 4.27 -10.23 -5.18
C ILE A 35 5.03 -9.73 -6.41
N ILE A 36 4.45 -8.77 -7.12
CA ILE A 36 5.13 -8.03 -8.18
C ILE A 36 5.48 -6.63 -7.66
N LEU A 37 6.77 -6.29 -7.69
CA LEU A 37 7.28 -4.99 -7.30
C LEU A 37 8.35 -4.52 -8.29
N ASP A 38 8.19 -3.31 -8.83
CA ASP A 38 9.08 -2.75 -9.86
C ASP A 38 9.26 -3.76 -11.05
N GLY A 39 8.16 -4.38 -11.50
CA GLY A 39 8.14 -5.38 -12.57
C GLY A 39 8.75 -6.75 -12.24
N LYS A 40 9.16 -7.01 -10.99
CA LYS A 40 9.83 -8.27 -10.59
C LYS A 40 8.96 -9.10 -9.65
N SER A 41 8.95 -10.41 -9.88
CA SER A 41 8.35 -11.39 -8.95
C SER A 41 9.27 -11.61 -7.75
N LEU A 42 8.76 -11.38 -6.54
CA LEU A 42 9.48 -11.49 -5.27
C LEU A 42 8.68 -12.30 -4.25
N LEU A 43 9.36 -12.96 -3.32
CA LEU A 43 8.76 -13.60 -2.16
C LEU A 43 8.57 -12.55 -1.04
N SER A 44 7.35 -12.38 -0.55
CA SER A 44 7.00 -11.35 0.42
C SER A 44 7.20 -11.84 1.85
N PHE A 45 8.14 -11.23 2.57
CA PHE A 45 8.37 -11.41 4.01
C PHE A 45 8.08 -10.15 4.84
N SER A 46 7.55 -9.10 4.20
CA SER A 46 7.31 -7.78 4.81
C SER A 46 5.83 -7.44 4.94
N SER A 47 4.94 -8.40 4.66
CA SER A 47 3.49 -8.26 4.83
C SER A 47 3.05 -8.69 6.22
N ASN A 48 1.89 -8.18 6.64
CA ASN A 48 1.19 -8.59 7.87
C ASN A 48 0.02 -9.56 7.58
N ASP A 49 -0.13 -10.04 6.33
CA ASP A 49 -1.16 -11.00 5.95
C ASP A 49 -0.76 -12.45 6.36
N TYR A 50 -0.70 -12.70 7.66
CA TYR A 50 -0.19 -13.95 8.24
C TYR A 50 -0.99 -15.19 7.83
N LEU A 51 -2.28 -15.03 7.52
CA LEU A 51 -3.18 -16.13 7.15
C LEU A 51 -3.45 -16.19 5.65
N GLY A 52 -2.88 -15.28 4.85
CA GLY A 52 -3.12 -15.23 3.41
C GLY A 52 -4.56 -14.85 3.04
N LEU A 53 -5.26 -14.11 3.90
CA LEU A 53 -6.69 -13.81 3.72
C LEU A 53 -6.95 -12.54 2.92
N ALA A 54 -5.95 -11.66 2.78
CA ALA A 54 -6.14 -10.35 2.13
C ALA A 54 -6.58 -10.47 0.66
N ALA A 55 -6.13 -11.50 -0.05
CA ALA A 55 -6.55 -11.80 -1.42
C ALA A 55 -7.25 -13.17 -1.55
N HIS A 56 -7.78 -13.73 -0.46
CA HIS A 56 -8.40 -15.05 -0.49
C HIS A 56 -9.73 -15.02 -1.29
N PRO A 57 -9.96 -15.96 -2.24
CA PRO A 57 -11.12 -15.92 -3.13
C PRO A 57 -12.48 -15.85 -2.42
N ASN A 58 -12.64 -16.58 -1.30
CA ASN A 58 -13.90 -16.58 -0.54
C ASN A 58 -14.19 -15.23 0.13
N VAL A 59 -13.15 -14.51 0.57
CA VAL A 59 -13.30 -13.18 1.19
C VAL A 59 -13.71 -12.16 0.13
N ILE A 60 -13.05 -12.20 -1.02
CA ILE A 60 -13.38 -11.36 -2.19
C ILE A 60 -14.84 -11.62 -2.64
N SER A 61 -15.23 -12.89 -2.77
CA SER A 61 -16.59 -13.25 -3.16
C SER A 61 -17.63 -12.79 -2.14
N ALA A 62 -17.35 -12.92 -0.84
CA ALA A 62 -18.23 -12.42 0.20
C ALA A 62 -18.41 -10.90 0.12
N PHE A 63 -17.32 -10.15 -0.11
CA PHE A 63 -17.38 -8.70 -0.31
C PHE A 63 -18.23 -8.32 -1.53
N GLN A 64 -18.01 -8.98 -2.68
CA GLN A 64 -18.80 -8.74 -3.90
C GLN A 64 -20.29 -9.00 -3.68
N LYS A 65 -20.65 -10.10 -3.00
CA LYS A 65 -22.04 -10.42 -2.67
C LYS A 65 -22.66 -9.36 -1.77
N ALA A 66 -21.95 -8.93 -0.74
CA ALA A 66 -22.42 -7.89 0.17
C ALA A 66 -22.63 -6.56 -0.55
N ALA A 67 -21.70 -6.15 -1.42
CA ALA A 67 -21.83 -4.94 -2.21
C ALA A 67 -23.07 -4.97 -3.14
N ASN A 68 -23.35 -6.12 -3.75
CA ASN A 68 -24.56 -6.30 -4.58
C ASN A 68 -25.85 -6.25 -3.74
N GLN A 69 -25.83 -6.80 -2.52
CA GLN A 69 -27.02 -6.94 -1.68
C GLN A 69 -27.34 -5.65 -0.91
N TYR A 70 -26.32 -4.94 -0.42
CA TYR A 70 -26.47 -3.85 0.53
C TYR A 70 -25.96 -2.51 -0.01
N GLY A 71 -25.37 -2.49 -1.20
CA GLY A 71 -24.65 -1.33 -1.71
C GLY A 71 -23.27 -1.14 -1.05
N VAL A 72 -22.57 -0.07 -1.41
CA VAL A 72 -21.19 0.21 -0.97
C VAL A 72 -21.09 1.33 0.08
N GLY A 73 -22.17 2.06 0.32
CA GLY A 73 -22.21 3.24 1.18
C GLY A 73 -21.58 4.46 0.50
N SER A 74 -22.35 5.55 0.41
CA SER A 74 -21.86 6.84 -0.14
C SER A 74 -22.46 8.05 0.58
N GLY A 75 -23.02 7.83 1.78
CA GLY A 75 -23.69 8.85 2.60
C GLY A 75 -22.96 9.05 3.92
#